data_AF-A0A7X0NTI1-F1
#
_entry.id   AF-A0A7X0NTI1-F1
#
_cell.length_a   1.000
_cell.length_b   1.000
_cell.length_c   1.000
_cell.angle_alpha   90.00
_cell.angle_beta   90.00
_cell.angle_gamma   90.00
#
_symmetry.space_group_name_H-M   'P 1'
#
loop_
_entity.id
_entity.type
_entity.pdbx_description
1 polymer ?
#
loop_
_entity_poly.entity_id
_entity_poly.type
_entity_poly.pdbx_seq_one_letter_code
_entity_poly.pdbx_strand_id
1 'polypeptide(L)'
;MADAWILHPDYRTPPAPTDLGLAPGPWRHPDGGQIMNGTYERPLPKRRVEVVTVWYGYPLSHWRGPRMPRFSSPMVSAWNPVLAQGLSVDPHAPAPYRDELWCDRWIAEALLYARKPYGAFTLPAGEAMRWFAKAGGTNLVYRARLEAEADGELVRVVAGTSERYAQLFDLDALIADYREALPKELAEREAQALDAHRSSSPALNYVLTEDAEPLFAQAALSVRGLTLGYPPRETAARILAEAAQ
;
A
#
# COMPACT_ATOMS: atom_id res chain seq x y z
N MET A 1 -14.29 -23.98 15.91
CA MET A 1 -14.61 -23.32 14.62
C MET A 1 -13.47 -22.40 14.27
N ALA A 2 -12.47 -22.87 13.50
CA ALA A 2 -11.21 -22.14 13.28
C ALA A 2 -10.75 -22.16 11.81
N ASP A 3 -11.62 -22.51 10.85
CA ASP A 3 -11.18 -22.82 9.48
C ASP A 3 -11.84 -21.98 8.38
N ALA A 4 -12.83 -21.15 8.71
CA ALA A 4 -13.51 -20.32 7.71
C ALA A 4 -12.67 -19.08 7.38
N TRP A 5 -12.37 -18.90 6.08
CA TRP A 5 -11.83 -17.65 5.58
C TRP A 5 -12.93 -16.59 5.56
N ILE A 6 -12.60 -15.39 6.00
CA ILE A 6 -13.47 -14.22 6.02
C ILE A 6 -12.95 -13.27 4.93
N LEU A 7 -13.78 -13.01 3.92
CA LEU A 7 -13.49 -11.98 2.93
C LEU A 7 -13.64 -10.60 3.58
N HIS A 8 -12.63 -9.75 3.41
CA HIS A 8 -12.67 -8.33 3.73
C HIS A 8 -12.89 -7.56 2.42
N PRO A 9 -14.12 -7.07 2.15
CA PRO A 9 -14.39 -6.34 0.93
C PRO A 9 -13.54 -5.06 0.86
N ASP A 10 -12.91 -4.85 -0.29
CA ASP A 10 -12.23 -3.61 -0.62
C ASP A 10 -12.61 -3.24 -2.05
N TYR A 11 -13.16 -2.05 -2.24
CA TYR A 11 -13.57 -1.57 -3.56
C TYR A 11 -12.37 -1.38 -4.51
N ARG A 12 -11.14 -1.37 -3.99
CA ARG A 12 -9.91 -1.37 -4.79
C ARG A 12 -9.58 -2.73 -5.40
N THR A 13 -10.23 -3.81 -4.94
CA THR A 13 -10.01 -5.17 -5.46
C THR A 13 -10.24 -5.17 -6.97
N PRO A 14 -9.21 -5.47 -7.78
CA PRO A 14 -9.39 -5.59 -9.21
C PRO A 14 -10.37 -6.70 -9.54
N PRO A 15 -11.18 -6.54 -10.60
CA PRO A 15 -12.08 -7.60 -11.03
C PRO A 15 -11.28 -8.84 -11.43
N ALA A 16 -11.90 -10.01 -11.31
CA ALA A 16 -11.36 -11.21 -11.91
C ALA A 16 -11.28 -11.02 -13.43
N PRO A 17 -10.22 -11.51 -14.09
CA PRO A 17 -10.10 -11.43 -15.55
C PRO A 17 -11.23 -12.24 -16.19
N THR A 18 -11.88 -11.64 -17.19
CA THR A 18 -12.96 -12.27 -17.96
C THR A 18 -12.47 -12.88 -19.27
N ASP A 19 -11.23 -12.58 -19.67
CA ASP A 19 -10.65 -13.05 -20.93
C ASP A 19 -10.11 -14.48 -20.76
N LEU A 20 -10.66 -15.40 -21.56
CA LEU A 20 -10.64 -16.86 -21.36
C LEU A 20 -9.27 -17.55 -21.48
N GLY A 21 -8.18 -16.79 -21.62
CA GLY A 21 -6.83 -17.35 -21.75
C GLY A 21 -6.09 -17.57 -20.42
N LEU A 22 -6.56 -16.98 -19.33
CA LEU A 22 -5.88 -17.06 -18.04
C LEU A 22 -6.43 -18.19 -17.16
N ALA A 23 -5.58 -19.18 -16.89
CA ALA A 23 -5.87 -20.20 -15.89
C ALA A 23 -5.89 -19.57 -14.49
N PRO A 24 -6.85 -19.93 -13.62
CA PRO A 24 -6.85 -19.45 -12.24
C PRO A 24 -5.68 -20.06 -11.45
N GLY A 25 -5.09 -19.28 -10.55
CA GLY A 25 -4.04 -19.75 -9.64
C GLY A 25 -4.52 -20.85 -8.68
N PRO A 26 -3.71 -21.36 -7.75
CA PRO A 26 -4.09 -22.51 -6.93
C PRO A 26 -5.03 -22.18 -5.76
N TRP A 27 -5.16 -20.92 -5.35
CA TRP A 27 -5.93 -20.56 -4.15
C TRP A 27 -7.44 -20.63 -4.38
N ARG A 28 -8.12 -21.40 -3.52
CA ARG A 28 -9.57 -21.63 -3.56
C ARG A 28 -10.17 -21.46 -2.17
N HIS A 29 -11.39 -20.93 -2.13
CA HIS A 29 -12.15 -20.88 -0.89
C HIS A 29 -12.48 -22.33 -0.46
N PRO A 30 -12.23 -22.73 0.81
CA PRO A 30 -12.45 -24.10 1.24
C PRO A 30 -13.93 -24.49 1.19
N ASP A 31 -14.83 -23.53 1.44
CA ASP A 31 -16.27 -23.74 1.34
C ASP A 31 -16.71 -23.53 -0.11
N GLY A 32 -16.69 -24.61 -0.90
CA GLY A 32 -17.25 -24.62 -2.26
C GLY A 32 -16.25 -24.40 -3.39
N GLY A 33 -14.96 -24.25 -3.08
CA GLY A 33 -13.91 -24.28 -4.10
C GLY A 33 -13.94 -23.11 -5.08
N GLN A 34 -14.55 -21.96 -4.73
CA GLN A 34 -14.52 -20.80 -5.61
C GLN A 34 -13.10 -20.20 -5.67
N ILE A 35 -12.74 -19.60 -6.79
CA ILE A 35 -11.46 -18.90 -6.96
C ILE A 35 -11.45 -17.70 -6.01
N MET A 36 -10.41 -17.61 -5.17
CA MET A 36 -10.25 -16.49 -4.26
C MET A 36 -9.83 -15.23 -5.02
N ASN A 37 -10.51 -14.11 -4.76
CA ASN A 37 -10.21 -12.80 -5.33
C ASN A 37 -10.60 -11.70 -4.34
N GLY A 38 -9.62 -11.14 -3.63
CA GLY A 38 -9.84 -10.26 -2.49
C GLY A 38 -8.79 -10.44 -1.39
N THR A 39 -8.99 -9.75 -0.28
CA THR A 39 -8.23 -9.95 0.96
C THR A 39 -9.03 -10.84 1.89
N TYR A 40 -8.45 -11.95 2.31
CA TYR A 40 -9.08 -12.92 3.19
C TYR A 40 -8.30 -13.04 4.50
N GLU A 41 -9.02 -13.18 5.60
CA GLU A 41 -8.45 -13.43 6.92
C GLU A 41 -9.04 -14.72 7.49
N ARG A 42 -8.21 -15.53 8.15
CA ARG A 42 -8.72 -16.58 9.03
C ARG A 42 -8.07 -16.49 10.41
N PRO A 43 -8.84 -16.74 11.48
CA PRO A 43 -8.28 -16.82 12.81
C PRO A 43 -7.38 -18.06 12.94
N LEU A 44 -6.28 -17.91 13.67
CA LEU A 44 -5.40 -19.00 14.07
C LEU A 44 -5.38 -19.14 15.60
N PRO A 45 -4.93 -20.29 16.13
CA PRO A 45 -4.72 -20.45 17.57
C PRO A 45 -3.80 -19.37 18.15
N LYS A 46 -3.92 -19.12 19.46
CA LYS A 46 -3.11 -18.16 20.22
C LYS A 46 -3.24 -16.70 19.74
N ARG A 47 -4.46 -16.25 19.41
CA ARG A 47 -4.78 -14.88 18.96
C ARG A 47 -3.98 -14.43 17.72
N ARG A 48 -3.59 -15.39 16.88
CA ARG A 48 -2.95 -15.13 15.61
C ARG A 48 -4.00 -15.06 14.50
N VAL A 49 -3.61 -14.50 13.37
CA VAL A 49 -4.38 -14.50 12.14
C VAL A 49 -3.48 -14.89 10.98
N GLU A 50 -4.10 -15.47 9.96
CA GLU A 50 -3.51 -15.58 8.64
C GLU A 50 -4.31 -14.69 7.70
N VAL A 51 -3.61 -13.85 6.95
CA VAL A 51 -4.21 -12.96 5.98
C VAL A 51 -3.53 -13.19 4.64
N VAL A 52 -4.33 -13.36 3.60
CA VAL A 52 -3.86 -13.48 2.23
C VAL A 52 -4.59 -12.47 1.35
N THR A 53 -3.85 -11.73 0.53
CA THR A 53 -4.42 -10.96 -0.58
C THR A 53 -4.22 -11.77 -1.84
N VAL A 54 -5.32 -12.08 -2.55
CA VAL A 54 -5.33 -12.95 -3.71
C VAL A 54 -5.98 -12.23 -4.87
N TRP A 55 -5.37 -12.27 -6.04
CA TRP A 55 -6.03 -11.90 -7.29
C TRP A 55 -6.17 -13.13 -8.18
N TYR A 56 -7.41 -13.48 -8.53
CA TYR A 56 -7.73 -14.63 -9.38
C TYR A 56 -7.00 -15.94 -9.01
N GLY A 57 -6.94 -16.25 -7.71
CA GLY A 57 -6.28 -17.45 -7.19
C GLY A 57 -4.74 -17.35 -7.04
N TYR A 58 -4.12 -16.23 -7.41
CA TYR A 58 -2.70 -15.96 -7.24
C TYR A 58 -2.45 -15.13 -5.97
N PRO A 59 -1.64 -15.61 -5.01
CA PRO A 59 -1.35 -14.88 -3.79
C PRO A 59 -0.40 -13.70 -4.09
N LEU A 60 -0.79 -12.52 -3.64
CA LEU A 60 -0.05 -11.26 -3.81
C LEU A 60 0.59 -10.76 -2.52
N SER A 61 -0.01 -11.11 -1.37
CA SER A 61 0.60 -10.89 -0.07
C SER A 61 0.14 -11.99 0.90
N HIS A 62 0.99 -12.34 1.86
CA HIS A 62 0.70 -13.35 2.87
C HIS A 62 1.28 -12.95 4.22
N TRP A 63 0.42 -12.87 5.22
CA TRP A 63 0.79 -12.60 6.61
C TRP A 63 0.33 -13.76 7.48
N ARG A 64 1.19 -14.17 8.42
CA ARG A 64 0.83 -15.14 9.46
C ARG A 64 1.45 -14.75 10.79
N GLY A 65 0.72 -14.01 11.61
CA GLY A 65 1.26 -13.47 12.85
C GLY A 65 0.19 -13.02 13.84
N PRO A 66 0.56 -12.23 14.86
CA PRO A 66 -0.39 -11.61 15.76
C PRO A 66 -1.44 -10.79 14.99
N ARG A 67 -2.65 -10.71 15.55
CA ARG A 67 -3.69 -9.81 15.03
C ARG A 67 -3.30 -8.37 15.37
N MET A 68 -3.51 -7.45 14.43
CA MET A 68 -3.33 -6.00 14.61
C MET A 68 -4.68 -5.30 14.39
N PRO A 69 -5.64 -5.44 15.32
CA PRO A 69 -7.01 -5.03 15.10
C PRO A 69 -7.27 -3.55 15.43
N ARG A 70 -6.31 -2.85 16.07
CA ARG A 70 -6.55 -1.52 16.63
C ARG A 70 -6.51 -0.46 15.55
N PHE A 71 -5.60 -0.59 14.60
CA PHE A 71 -5.44 0.38 13.53
C PHE A 71 -6.39 0.14 12.35
N SER A 72 -7.08 1.20 11.94
CA SER A 72 -7.88 1.25 10.71
C SER A 72 -7.73 2.62 10.06
N SER A 73 -7.58 2.65 8.74
CA SER A 73 -7.64 3.88 7.96
C SER A 73 -8.19 3.58 6.57
N PRO A 74 -9.11 4.42 6.04
CA PRO A 74 -9.56 4.26 4.67
C PRO A 74 -8.43 4.47 3.66
N MET A 75 -7.31 5.10 4.03
CA MET A 75 -6.15 5.30 3.17
C MET A 75 -5.22 4.09 3.10
N VAL A 76 -5.51 3.06 3.90
CA VAL A 76 -4.68 1.87 4.04
C VAL A 76 -5.40 0.65 3.44
N SER A 77 -4.72 -0.06 2.56
CA SER A 77 -5.27 -1.24 1.89
C SER A 77 -4.17 -2.20 1.49
N ALA A 78 -4.46 -3.50 1.57
CA ALA A 78 -3.58 -4.55 1.06
C ALA A 78 -3.42 -4.49 -0.47
N TRP A 79 -4.29 -3.77 -1.17
CA TRP A 79 -4.18 -3.50 -2.60
C TRP A 79 -3.25 -2.34 -2.91
N ASN A 80 -2.96 -1.43 -1.98
CA ASN A 80 -2.03 -0.33 -2.23
C ASN A 80 -0.62 -0.78 -2.64
N PRO A 81 0.04 -1.77 -2.00
CA PRO A 81 1.34 -2.26 -2.47
C PRO A 81 1.27 -2.92 -3.83
N VAL A 82 0.22 -3.72 -4.09
CA VAL A 82 0.01 -4.37 -5.38
C VAL A 82 -0.15 -3.31 -6.47
N LEU A 83 -1.18 -2.48 -6.35
CA LEU A 83 -1.60 -1.57 -7.40
C LEU A 83 -0.66 -0.37 -7.59
N ALA A 84 0.18 -0.05 -6.60
CA ALA A 84 1.13 1.07 -6.70
C ALA A 84 2.56 0.67 -7.03
N GLN A 85 2.97 -0.58 -6.81
CA GLN A 85 4.39 -0.96 -6.95
C GLN A 85 4.60 -2.19 -7.82
N GLY A 86 3.55 -2.66 -8.49
CA GLY A 86 3.69 -3.84 -9.33
C GLY A 86 3.95 -5.12 -8.54
N LEU A 87 3.81 -5.10 -7.20
CA LEU A 87 4.26 -6.19 -6.33
C LEU A 87 3.40 -7.44 -6.55
N SER A 88 4.01 -8.46 -7.14
CA SER A 88 3.56 -9.85 -7.10
C SER A 88 4.55 -10.68 -6.29
N VAL A 89 4.06 -11.70 -5.58
CA VAL A 89 4.91 -12.69 -4.88
C VAL A 89 5.72 -13.52 -5.88
N ASP A 90 5.16 -13.74 -7.07
CA ASP A 90 5.78 -14.42 -8.19
C ASP A 90 5.79 -13.45 -9.40
N PRO A 91 6.97 -13.00 -9.87
CA PRO A 91 7.07 -12.14 -11.06
C PRO A 91 6.50 -12.75 -12.34
N HIS A 92 6.32 -14.07 -12.39
CA HIS A 92 5.69 -14.79 -13.50
C HIS A 92 4.20 -15.01 -13.31
N ALA A 93 3.65 -14.71 -12.11
CA ALA A 93 2.22 -14.78 -11.90
C ALA A 93 1.52 -13.65 -12.66
N PRO A 94 0.32 -13.92 -13.21
CA PRO A 94 -0.52 -12.89 -13.79
C PRO A 94 -0.78 -11.74 -12.81
N ALA A 95 -0.88 -10.53 -13.35
CA ALA A 95 -1.19 -9.33 -12.58
C ALA A 95 -2.34 -8.52 -13.22
N PRO A 96 -3.06 -7.69 -12.43
CA PRO A 96 -4.17 -6.86 -12.93
C PRO A 96 -3.73 -5.67 -13.80
N TYR A 97 -2.43 -5.52 -14.06
CA TYR A 97 -1.86 -4.40 -14.80
C TYR A 97 -2.17 -4.52 -16.29
N ARG A 98 -2.61 -3.43 -16.91
CA ARG A 98 -3.06 -3.43 -18.32
C ARG A 98 -2.01 -2.91 -19.29
N ASP A 99 -1.18 -1.98 -18.84
CA ASP A 99 -0.10 -1.35 -19.59
C ASP A 99 0.99 -0.87 -18.63
N GLU A 100 2.09 -0.35 -19.18
CA GLU A 100 3.29 0.08 -18.43
C GLU A 100 3.00 1.24 -17.47
N LEU A 101 2.03 2.11 -17.80
CA LEU A 101 1.65 3.28 -17.01
C LEU A 101 0.47 3.01 -16.07
N TRP A 102 0.00 1.76 -15.99
CA TRP A 102 -1.20 1.41 -15.26
C TRP A 102 -1.06 1.75 -13.77
N CYS A 103 0.09 1.41 -13.17
CA CYS A 103 0.39 1.69 -11.77
C CYS A 103 0.43 3.20 -11.52
N ASP A 104 1.05 3.97 -12.42
CA ASP A 104 1.14 5.42 -12.31
C ASP A 104 -0.22 6.10 -12.33
N ARG A 105 -1.09 5.69 -13.27
CA ARG A 105 -2.47 6.17 -13.36
C ARG A 105 -3.27 5.81 -12.13
N TRP A 106 -3.09 4.60 -11.61
CA TRP A 106 -3.74 4.19 -10.37
C TRP A 106 -3.27 5.02 -9.17
N ILE A 107 -1.96 5.28 -9.03
CA ILE A 107 -1.42 6.13 -7.96
C ILE A 107 -2.00 7.55 -8.06
N ALA A 108 -1.99 8.12 -9.26
CA ALA A 108 -2.52 9.45 -9.53
C ALA A 108 -4.00 9.55 -9.12
N GLU A 109 -4.82 8.58 -9.51
CA GLU A 109 -6.23 8.53 -9.12
C GLU A 109 -6.39 8.30 -7.61
N ALA A 110 -5.64 7.38 -7.02
CA ALA A 110 -5.72 7.03 -5.61
C ALA A 110 -5.43 8.24 -4.71
N LEU A 111 -4.49 9.11 -5.09
CA LEU A 111 -4.20 10.34 -4.36
C LEU A 111 -5.37 11.32 -4.39
N LEU A 112 -5.99 11.54 -5.56
CA LEU A 112 -7.14 12.46 -5.70
C LEU A 112 -8.32 12.06 -4.83
N TYR A 113 -8.54 10.76 -4.63
CA TYR A 113 -9.64 10.22 -3.83
C TYR A 113 -9.23 9.83 -2.41
N ALA A 114 -8.10 10.35 -1.90
CA ALA A 114 -7.61 10.09 -0.55
C ALA A 114 -7.50 8.58 -0.21
N ARG A 115 -7.18 7.76 -1.20
CA ARG A 115 -7.04 6.30 -1.05
C ARG A 115 -5.65 5.87 -0.61
N LYS A 116 -4.68 6.78 -0.72
CA LYS A 116 -3.32 6.68 -0.18
C LYS A 116 -2.77 8.09 0.11
N PRO A 117 -1.84 8.25 1.06
CA PRO A 117 -1.44 9.59 1.53
C PRO A 117 -0.25 10.17 0.77
N TYR A 118 0.49 9.35 0.01
CA TYR A 118 1.65 9.74 -0.78
C TYR A 118 1.87 8.78 -1.96
N GLY A 119 2.46 9.31 -3.03
CA GLY A 119 2.79 8.54 -4.21
C GLY A 119 3.69 9.30 -5.18
N ALA A 120 4.41 8.54 -5.97
CA ALA A 120 5.30 9.02 -7.00
C ALA A 120 4.87 8.32 -8.29
N PHE A 121 4.57 9.07 -9.34
CA PHE A 121 4.02 8.53 -10.57
C PHE A 121 4.44 9.34 -11.81
N THR A 122 4.38 8.73 -12.99
CA THR A 122 4.65 9.35 -14.29
C THR A 122 3.42 9.29 -15.20
N LEU A 123 3.03 10.43 -15.79
CA LEU A 123 1.90 10.49 -16.73
C LEU A 123 2.30 11.18 -18.03
N PRO A 124 1.63 10.87 -19.17
CA PRO A 124 1.69 11.69 -20.36
C PRO A 124 1.28 13.14 -20.03
N ALA A 125 1.92 14.13 -20.64
CA ALA A 125 1.71 15.54 -20.31
C ALA A 125 0.23 15.96 -20.27
N GLY A 126 -0.59 15.52 -21.23
CA GLY A 126 -2.03 15.79 -21.24
C GLY A 126 -2.80 15.17 -20.07
N GLU A 127 -2.42 13.97 -19.61
CA GLU A 127 -2.99 13.34 -18.41
C GLU A 127 -2.53 14.06 -17.14
N ALA A 128 -1.25 14.45 -17.06
CA ALA A 128 -0.70 15.21 -15.94
C ALA A 128 -1.40 16.56 -15.76
N MET A 129 -1.64 17.31 -16.84
CA MET A 129 -2.35 18.60 -16.77
C MET A 129 -3.79 18.44 -16.26
N ARG A 130 -4.50 17.38 -16.69
CA ARG A 130 -5.83 17.07 -16.15
C ARG A 130 -5.78 16.70 -14.67
N TRP A 131 -4.72 15.99 -14.26
CA TRP A 131 -4.51 15.65 -12.86
C TRP A 131 -4.24 16.90 -12.02
N PHE A 132 -3.38 17.83 -12.46
CA PHE A 132 -3.12 19.10 -11.77
C PHE A 132 -4.40 19.92 -11.57
N ALA A 133 -5.25 20.00 -12.59
CA ALA A 133 -6.53 20.70 -12.50
C ALA A 133 -7.46 20.07 -11.44
N LYS A 134 -7.48 18.73 -11.32
CA LYS A 134 -8.27 18.02 -10.31
C LYS A 134 -7.65 18.06 -8.91
N ALA A 135 -6.33 18.14 -8.82
CA ALA A 135 -5.62 18.25 -7.54
C ALA A 135 -5.87 19.62 -6.88
N GLY A 136 -6.14 20.65 -7.68
CA GLY A 136 -6.60 21.96 -7.18
C GLY A 136 -7.87 21.83 -6.35
N GLY A 137 -7.81 22.27 -5.08
CA GLY A 137 -8.92 22.15 -4.12
C GLY A 137 -8.87 20.87 -3.25
N THR A 138 -7.84 20.04 -3.41
CA THR A 138 -7.53 18.94 -2.48
C THR A 138 -6.46 19.36 -1.47
N ASN A 139 -6.16 18.50 -0.48
CA ASN A 139 -5.06 18.71 0.48
C ASN A 139 -3.70 18.24 -0.05
N LEU A 140 -3.58 17.96 -1.35
CA LEU A 140 -2.34 17.46 -1.96
C LEU A 140 -1.35 18.59 -2.23
N VAL A 141 -0.09 18.29 -1.95
CA VAL A 141 1.07 19.07 -2.38
C VAL A 141 1.91 18.18 -3.28
N TYR A 142 2.40 18.75 -4.39
CA TYR A 142 3.16 17.98 -5.36
C TYR A 142 4.31 18.78 -5.97
N ARG A 143 5.31 18.04 -6.47
CA ARG A 143 6.34 18.53 -7.38
C ARG A 143 6.23 17.77 -8.69
N ALA A 144 6.40 18.48 -9.79
CA ALA A 144 6.37 17.90 -11.12
C ALA A 144 7.64 18.31 -11.88
N ARG A 145 8.19 17.37 -12.67
CA ARG A 145 9.26 17.64 -13.61
C ARG A 145 8.97 16.94 -14.93
N LEU A 146 9.39 17.55 -16.03
CA LEU A 146 9.36 16.92 -17.34
C LEU A 146 10.46 15.85 -17.40
N GLU A 147 10.11 14.67 -17.89
CA GLU A 147 11.04 13.62 -18.27
C GLU A 147 10.97 13.52 -19.80
N ALA A 148 12.12 13.74 -20.45
CA ALA A 148 12.21 13.70 -21.91
C ALA A 148 12.41 12.26 -22.36
N GLU A 149 11.46 11.71 -23.10
CA GLU A 149 11.61 10.44 -23.79
C GLU A 149 11.55 10.63 -25.32
N ALA A 150 12.03 9.63 -26.06
CA ALA A 150 12.07 9.65 -27.52
C ALA A 150 10.67 9.72 -28.17
N ASP A 151 9.63 9.26 -27.47
CA ASP A 151 8.27 9.06 -28.01
C ASP A 151 7.19 9.99 -27.40
N GLY A 152 7.58 11.01 -26.64
CA GLY A 152 6.65 12.02 -26.12
C GLY A 152 7.06 12.67 -24.80
N GLU A 153 6.29 13.66 -24.35
CA GLU A 153 6.52 14.35 -23.09
C GLU A 153 5.84 13.61 -21.93
N LEU A 154 6.65 13.06 -21.04
CA LEU A 154 6.22 12.49 -19.76
C LEU A 154 6.45 13.49 -18.64
N VAL A 155 5.57 13.46 -17.63
CA VAL A 155 5.66 14.31 -16.44
C VAL A 155 5.73 13.41 -15.23
N ARG A 156 6.87 13.46 -14.54
CA ARG A 156 7.07 12.80 -13.26
C ARG A 156 6.54 13.68 -12.14
N VAL A 157 5.61 13.14 -11.36
CA VAL A 157 4.98 13.82 -10.23
C VAL A 157 5.25 13.07 -8.94
N VAL A 158 5.70 13.79 -7.92
CA VAL A 158 5.77 13.30 -6.53
C VAL A 158 4.76 14.10 -5.73
N ALA A 159 3.83 13.42 -5.06
CA ALA A 159 2.70 14.06 -4.39
C ALA A 159 2.42 13.42 -3.02
N GLY A 160 2.00 14.25 -2.08
CA GLY A 160 1.68 13.86 -0.72
C GLY A 160 0.64 14.77 -0.09
N THR A 161 -0.07 14.25 0.90
CA THR A 161 -1.03 15.02 1.69
C THR A 161 -0.32 16.01 2.61
N SER A 162 -0.90 17.20 2.78
CA SER A 162 -0.42 18.25 3.68
C SER A 162 -0.82 18.04 5.15
N GLU A 163 -1.80 17.19 5.40
CA GLU A 163 -2.26 16.83 6.74
C GLU A 163 -1.21 16.03 7.52
N ARG A 164 -1.16 16.25 8.83
CA ARG A 164 -0.17 15.60 9.69
C ARG A 164 -0.48 14.13 9.88
N TYR A 165 0.52 13.29 10.13
CA TYR A 165 0.30 11.86 10.40
C TYR A 165 -0.70 11.64 11.54
N ALA A 166 -0.64 12.43 12.62
CA ALA A 166 -1.59 12.35 13.72
C ALA A 166 -3.05 12.68 13.36
N GLN A 167 -3.26 13.41 12.25
CA GLN A 167 -4.60 13.75 11.75
C GLN A 167 -5.11 12.66 10.80
N LEU A 168 -4.21 12.03 10.05
CA LEU A 168 -4.53 10.99 9.08
C LEU A 168 -4.70 9.60 9.72
N PHE A 169 -4.01 9.35 10.83
CA PHE A 169 -3.79 8.02 11.38
C PHE A 169 -3.84 8.00 12.90
N ASP A 170 -4.46 6.96 13.45
CA ASP A 170 -4.34 6.63 14.87
C ASP A 170 -2.97 5.98 15.13
N LEU A 171 -1.96 6.83 15.34
CA LEU A 171 -0.59 6.39 15.59
C LEU A 171 -0.46 5.62 16.90
N ASP A 172 -1.27 5.92 17.91
CA ASP A 172 -1.19 5.25 19.21
C ASP A 172 -1.67 3.80 19.09
N ALA A 173 -2.76 3.57 18.35
CA ALA A 173 -3.22 2.24 17.99
C ALA A 173 -2.17 1.47 17.17
N LEU A 174 -1.55 2.12 16.18
CA LEU A 174 -0.52 1.49 15.33
C LEU A 174 0.73 1.10 16.14
N ILE A 175 1.22 2.01 16.99
CA ILE A 175 2.37 1.78 17.86
C ILE A 175 2.08 0.63 18.83
N ALA A 176 0.88 0.58 19.42
CA ALA A 176 0.48 -0.53 20.30
C ALA A 176 0.44 -1.86 19.54
N ASP A 177 -0.08 -1.88 18.30
CA ASP A 177 -0.10 -3.06 17.45
C ASP A 177 1.32 -3.54 17.10
N TYR A 178 2.27 -2.63 16.81
CA TYR A 178 3.67 -3.00 16.56
C TYR A 178 4.41 -3.51 17.79
N ARG A 179 4.17 -2.92 18.96
CA ARG A 179 4.72 -3.40 20.25
C ARG A 179 4.26 -4.80 20.62
N GLU A 180 3.05 -5.18 20.22
CA GLU A 180 2.54 -6.54 20.43
C GLU A 180 3.07 -7.54 19.39
N ALA A 181 3.30 -7.07 18.15
CA ALA A 181 3.58 -7.97 17.03
C ALA A 181 5.05 -8.19 16.69
N LEU A 182 5.93 -7.25 17.02
CA LEU A 182 7.35 -7.28 16.67
C LEU A 182 8.22 -7.60 17.90
N PRO A 183 9.46 -8.11 17.70
CA PRO A 183 10.49 -8.14 18.74
C PRO A 183 10.68 -6.77 19.38
N LYS A 184 10.92 -6.73 20.69
CA LYS A 184 10.90 -5.50 21.49
C LYS A 184 11.80 -4.39 20.92
N GLU A 185 13.02 -4.72 20.54
CA GLU A 185 14.00 -3.76 20.02
C GLU A 185 13.54 -3.15 18.69
N LEU A 186 12.99 -3.98 17.79
CA LEU A 186 12.42 -3.52 16.53
C LEU A 186 11.15 -2.69 16.76
N ALA A 187 10.27 -3.15 17.65
CA ALA A 187 9.04 -2.45 17.98
C ALA A 187 9.31 -1.03 18.50
N GLU A 188 10.26 -0.86 19.42
CA GLU A 188 10.58 0.46 19.97
C GLU A 188 11.24 1.38 18.94
N ARG A 189 12.10 0.85 18.08
CA ARG A 189 12.70 1.63 16.97
C ARG A 189 11.61 2.17 16.02
N GLU A 190 10.71 1.30 15.59
CA GLU A 190 9.62 1.69 14.67
C GLU A 190 8.60 2.58 15.36
N ALA A 191 8.31 2.36 16.64
CA ALA A 191 7.42 3.22 17.43
C ALA A 191 7.99 4.64 17.59
N GLN A 192 9.28 4.77 17.89
CA GLN A 192 9.95 6.06 17.98
C GLN A 192 9.92 6.80 16.63
N ALA A 193 10.14 6.09 15.53
CA ALA A 193 10.08 6.67 14.20
C ALA A 193 8.66 7.20 13.86
N LEU A 194 7.62 6.43 14.17
CA LEU A 194 6.22 6.87 14.00
C LEU A 194 5.90 8.10 14.87
N ASP A 195 6.31 8.08 16.14
CA ASP A 195 6.03 9.17 17.06
C ASP A 195 6.77 10.46 16.64
N ALA A 196 8.00 10.36 16.16
CA ALA A 196 8.75 11.48 15.60
C ALA A 196 8.05 12.11 14.38
N HIS A 197 7.27 11.34 13.62
CA HIS A 197 6.52 11.81 12.46
C HIS A 197 5.13 12.36 12.79
N ARG A 198 4.67 12.26 14.04
CA ARG A 198 3.32 12.65 14.49
C ARG A 198 2.90 14.03 14.01
N SER A 199 3.79 15.01 14.13
CA SER A 199 3.53 16.42 13.82
C SER A 199 3.91 16.83 12.39
N SER A 200 4.52 15.93 11.62
CA SER A 200 4.88 16.14 10.22
C SER A 200 3.78 15.67 9.28
N SER A 201 3.86 16.05 8.01
CA SER A 201 3.00 15.52 6.93
C SER A 201 3.83 14.85 5.84
N PRO A 202 3.25 13.93 5.05
CA PRO A 202 3.93 13.35 3.90
C PRO A 202 4.46 14.40 2.92
N ALA A 203 3.68 15.46 2.66
CA ALA A 203 4.10 16.58 1.82
C ALA A 203 5.34 17.30 2.38
N LEU A 204 5.34 17.62 3.68
CA LEU A 204 6.43 18.37 4.30
C LEU A 204 7.73 17.58 4.24
N ASN A 205 7.71 16.29 4.58
CA ASN A 205 8.93 15.49 4.68
C ASN A 205 9.41 14.94 3.34
N TYR A 206 8.49 14.56 2.44
CA TYR A 206 8.79 13.74 1.26
C TYR A 206 8.37 14.35 -0.07
N VAL A 207 7.91 15.60 -0.10
CA VAL A 207 7.65 16.34 -1.35
C VAL A 207 8.40 17.67 -1.37
N LEU A 208 8.26 18.47 -0.31
CA LEU A 208 8.79 19.84 -0.25
C LEU A 208 10.27 19.92 0.13
N THR A 209 10.87 18.84 0.62
CA THR A 209 12.30 18.80 0.95
C THR A 209 13.15 18.62 -0.32
N GLU A 210 14.37 19.15 -0.34
CA GLU A 210 15.37 18.71 -1.30
C GLU A 210 15.68 17.22 -1.08
N ASP A 211 15.99 16.46 -2.14
CA ASP A 211 16.23 15.01 -2.08
C ASP A 211 15.11 14.19 -1.42
N ALA A 212 13.86 14.60 -1.63
CA ALA A 212 12.69 14.02 -0.97
C ALA A 212 12.52 12.50 -1.22
N GLU A 213 12.78 12.03 -2.44
CA GLU A 213 12.69 10.59 -2.78
C GLU A 213 13.80 9.75 -2.12
N PRO A 214 15.09 10.16 -2.16
CA PRO A 214 16.13 9.55 -1.33
C PRO A 214 15.83 9.54 0.17
N LEU A 215 15.33 10.66 0.72
CA LEU A 215 14.95 10.75 2.14
C LEU A 215 13.81 9.79 2.47
N PHE A 216 12.82 9.68 1.59
CA PHE A 216 11.73 8.73 1.75
C PHE A 216 12.22 7.28 1.72
N ALA A 217 13.17 6.95 0.85
CA ALA A 217 13.75 5.60 0.77
C ALA A 217 14.50 5.20 2.06
N GLN A 218 15.07 6.17 2.77
CA GLN A 218 15.82 5.97 4.02
C GLN A 218 14.95 6.01 5.29
N ALA A 219 13.68 6.43 5.20
CA ALA A 219 12.80 6.47 6.34
C ALA A 219 12.55 5.06 6.92
N ALA A 220 12.25 4.99 8.22
CA ALA A 220 11.91 3.74 8.87
C ALA A 220 10.75 3.03 8.16
N LEU A 221 10.77 1.69 8.11
CA LEU A 221 9.80 0.92 7.34
C LEU A 221 8.36 1.13 7.81
N SER A 222 8.12 1.33 9.11
CA SER A 222 6.81 1.70 9.65
C SER A 222 6.27 3.00 9.04
N VAL A 223 7.10 4.04 8.98
CA VAL A 223 6.76 5.33 8.39
C VAL A 223 6.56 5.17 6.88
N ARG A 224 7.46 4.48 6.18
CA ARG A 224 7.33 4.24 4.73
C ARG A 224 6.05 3.48 4.40
N GLY A 225 5.76 2.41 5.14
CA GLY A 225 4.55 1.62 4.97
C GLY A 225 3.29 2.45 5.17
N LEU A 226 3.21 3.20 6.28
CA LEU A 226 2.09 4.09 6.54
C LEU A 226 1.90 5.15 5.45
N THR A 227 3.01 5.75 4.99
CA THR A 227 3.05 6.76 3.93
C THR A 227 2.66 6.20 2.56
N LEU A 228 2.92 4.92 2.29
CA LEU A 228 2.47 4.26 1.06
C LEU A 228 1.03 3.72 1.17
N GLY A 229 0.42 3.83 2.35
CA GLY A 229 -0.91 3.33 2.64
C GLY A 229 -0.94 1.80 2.81
N TYR A 230 0.10 1.21 3.37
CA TYR A 230 0.19 -0.23 3.59
C TYR A 230 -0.49 -0.67 4.88
N PRO A 231 -1.09 -1.87 4.90
CA PRO A 231 -1.60 -2.46 6.14
C PRO A 231 -0.47 -2.61 7.17
N PRO A 232 -0.76 -2.42 8.47
CA PRO A 232 0.22 -2.62 9.54
C PRO A 232 0.90 -3.98 9.46
N ARG A 233 0.12 -5.03 9.22
CA ARG A 233 0.60 -6.42 9.10
C ARG A 233 1.60 -6.64 7.96
N GLU A 234 1.39 -6.01 6.81
CA GLU A 234 2.31 -6.14 5.68
C GLU A 234 3.61 -5.37 5.94
N THR A 235 3.49 -4.21 6.57
CA THR A 235 4.64 -3.42 7.00
C THR A 235 5.45 -4.16 8.08
N ALA A 236 4.79 -4.81 9.04
CA ALA A 236 5.44 -5.64 10.05
C ALA A 236 6.18 -6.83 9.41
N ALA A 237 5.59 -7.48 8.41
CA ALA A 237 6.27 -8.56 7.68
C ALA A 237 7.57 -8.06 7.01
N ARG A 238 7.55 -6.85 6.43
CA ARG A 238 8.74 -6.23 5.83
C ARG A 238 9.79 -5.87 6.87
N ILE A 239 9.39 -5.32 8.03
CA ILE A 239 10.29 -5.03 9.15
C ILE A 239 11.01 -6.31 9.62
N LEU A 240 10.26 -7.40 9.78
CA LEU A 240 10.83 -8.69 10.18
C LEU A 240 11.77 -9.28 9.11
N ALA A 241 11.42 -9.13 7.83
CA ALA A 241 12.24 -9.60 6.72
C ALA A 241 13.57 -8.82 6.60
N GLU A 242 13.53 -7.50 6.76
CA GLU A 242 14.73 -6.64 6.74
C GLU A 242 15.65 -6.95 7.93
N ALA A 243 15.10 -7.17 9.12
CA ALA A 243 15.89 -7.50 10.30
C ALA A 243 16.54 -8.90 10.28
N ALA A 244 16.14 -9.76 9.34
CA ALA A 244 16.68 -11.11 9.17
C ALA A 244 17.83 -11.16 8.14
N GLN A 245 18.13 -10.06 7.45
CA GLN A 245 19.23 -9.89 6.51
C GLN A 245 20.48 -9.36 7.21
#